data_AF-A0A963Q743-F1
#
_entry.id   AF-A0A963Q743-F1
#
_cell.length_a   1.000
_cell.length_b   1.000
_cell.length_c   1.000
_cell.angle_alpha   90.00
_cell.angle_beta   90.00
_cell.angle_gamma   90.00
#
_symmetry.space_group_name_H-M   'P 1'
#
loop_
_entity.id
_entity.type
_entity.pdbx_description
1 polymer ?
#
loop_
_entity_poly.entity_id
_entity_poly.type
_entity_poly.pdbx_seq_one_letter_code
_entity_poly.pdbx_strand_id
1 'polypeptide(L)'
;MLDGAQVAGMQHLSVGRDGSFGDLLIDGVGSLVSVTGTTSPEARGGGATLPFVSYSVIGRNGTGNVTVRNGGSLSVSATVRGDGSPALDLGRDPGSFGRLSIIGSGSVVSMSAQSVLAGGGPGEAFNPLLRVGRDGSGELNITQGGKLLMHGGALATVADARNTSLYIGGVNSTTIGGKGTALVSGTGSEIRMTGADPHLAVGWGPQAFGQMTLADQALVDTRVLEVGGAGGTGVFKMDSASTNLSGQFAAGTQSGAVFVVGSGGGVGVATMANGSRMTISNPGSNGAGVLLGGTALRPGGDGSLTMTGGSRIDIQAEPGLGILRIGRDGSAMVRMRGASAIDVGDGQVIIARDKGSDGTLLMSENSSLSAGWVGIGRNKTETGDVDGGTGTVVLINSTLTAPTIVVGTNGFLGGTGTIVGNVTNYGIFAPGNSPGVIEIDGSFAAQAGSKTILEIESDGNGGFLTDLV
;
A
#
# COMPACT_ATOMS: atom_id res chain seq x y z
N MET A 1 22.20 24.34 12.08
CA MET A 1 22.71 24.98 10.86
C MET A 1 21.69 25.99 10.39
N LEU A 2 22.11 27.23 10.25
CA LEU A 2 21.26 28.38 9.93
C LEU A 2 21.86 29.12 8.72
N ASP A 3 21.06 29.94 8.05
CA ASP A 3 21.52 31.00 7.14
C ASP A 3 22.44 30.55 5.99
N GLY A 4 22.09 29.44 5.34
CA GLY A 4 22.84 28.95 4.18
C GLY A 4 24.08 28.11 4.53
N ALA A 5 24.27 27.76 5.80
CA ALA A 5 25.39 26.91 6.23
C ALA A 5 25.34 25.53 5.58
N GLN A 6 26.50 25.03 5.15
CA GLN A 6 26.63 23.73 4.49
C GLN A 6 27.65 22.83 5.19
N VAL A 7 27.28 21.57 5.37
CA VAL A 7 28.18 20.50 5.80
C VAL A 7 28.05 19.36 4.79
N ALA A 8 29.16 18.98 4.15
CA ALA A 8 29.15 18.02 3.05
C ALA A 8 30.34 17.04 3.11
N GLY A 9 30.28 15.98 2.30
CA GLY A 9 31.36 15.01 2.16
C GLY A 9 31.45 13.96 3.27
N MET A 10 30.54 13.99 4.24
CA MET A 10 30.48 12.99 5.30
C MET A 10 30.00 11.65 4.75
N GLN A 11 30.64 10.56 5.17
CA GLN A 11 30.14 9.21 4.89
C GLN A 11 29.03 8.83 5.88
N HIS A 12 29.13 9.26 7.14
CA HIS A 12 28.20 8.87 8.19
C HIS A 12 27.72 10.08 9.00
N LEU A 13 26.41 10.22 9.13
CA LEU A 13 25.76 11.18 10.03
C LEU A 13 25.04 10.41 11.15
N SER A 14 25.27 10.81 12.40
CA SER A 14 24.56 10.23 13.55
C SER A 14 24.07 11.33 14.48
N VAL A 15 22.79 11.28 14.83
CA VAL A 15 22.17 12.20 15.79
C VAL A 15 21.53 11.36 16.90
N GLY A 16 22.03 11.49 18.14
CA GLY A 16 21.57 10.71 19.28
C GLY A 16 22.03 9.24 19.22
N ARG A 17 23.19 8.95 19.79
CA ARG A 17 23.86 7.65 19.70
C ARG A 17 24.43 7.16 21.04
N ASP A 18 24.44 5.85 21.28
CA ASP A 18 25.14 5.19 22.40
C ASP A 18 24.72 5.76 23.78
N GLY A 19 23.41 5.85 23.99
CA GLY A 19 22.75 6.34 25.19
C GLY A 19 22.50 7.85 25.19
N SER A 20 23.04 8.60 24.21
CA SER A 20 22.91 10.05 24.17
C SER A 20 21.61 10.56 23.55
N PHE A 21 21.31 11.82 23.89
CA PHE A 21 20.35 12.65 23.18
C PHE A 21 21.08 13.54 22.16
N GLY A 22 20.56 13.64 20.95
CA GLY A 22 21.07 14.55 19.92
C GLY A 22 19.94 15.30 19.21
N ASP A 23 20.22 16.54 18.83
CA ASP A 23 19.31 17.37 18.05
C ASP A 23 20.07 18.07 16.92
N LEU A 24 19.49 18.07 15.73
CA LEU A 24 20.03 18.72 14.54
C LEU A 24 18.92 19.53 13.85
N LEU A 25 19.14 20.83 13.81
CA LEU A 25 18.31 21.77 13.06
C LEU A 25 19.00 22.15 11.74
N ILE A 26 18.30 22.01 10.62
CA ILE A 26 18.69 22.49 9.29
C ILE A 26 17.64 23.52 8.87
N ASP A 27 17.99 24.79 8.96
CA ASP A 27 17.05 25.91 8.85
C ASP A 27 17.53 26.94 7.84
N GLY A 28 16.62 27.44 7.01
CA GLY A 28 16.88 28.48 6.03
C GLY A 28 17.25 27.96 4.64
N VAL A 29 16.90 28.76 3.63
CA VAL A 29 17.20 28.48 2.22
C VAL A 29 18.71 28.35 2.03
N GLY A 30 19.12 27.28 1.33
CA GLY A 30 20.52 27.01 1.04
C GLY A 30 21.28 26.28 2.15
N SER A 31 20.67 26.12 3.35
CA SER A 31 21.26 25.30 4.41
C SER A 31 21.20 23.83 4.03
N LEU A 32 22.34 23.13 4.07
CA LEU A 32 22.47 21.78 3.53
C LEU A 32 23.34 20.88 4.40
N VAL A 33 22.79 19.75 4.84
CA VAL A 33 23.59 18.60 5.30
C VAL A 33 23.65 17.59 4.17
N SER A 34 24.84 17.22 3.74
CA SER A 34 25.07 16.29 2.64
C SER A 34 25.93 15.11 3.08
N VAL A 35 25.34 13.92 3.06
CA VAL A 35 25.98 12.64 3.38
C VAL A 35 26.19 11.90 2.07
N THR A 36 27.38 12.05 1.51
CA THR A 36 27.77 11.57 0.18
C THR A 36 29.12 10.86 0.16
N GLY A 37 29.79 10.83 1.31
CA GLY A 37 31.11 10.25 1.44
C GLY A 37 31.08 8.73 1.36
N THR A 38 32.23 8.15 1.06
CA THR A 38 32.46 6.71 1.07
C THR A 38 33.62 6.38 1.99
N THR A 39 33.64 5.17 2.55
CA THR A 39 34.78 4.65 3.30
C THR A 39 35.36 3.47 2.54
N SER A 40 36.65 3.53 2.24
CA SER A 40 37.32 2.48 1.47
C SER A 40 37.33 1.14 2.22
N PRO A 41 37.44 0.00 1.52
CA PRO A 41 37.53 -1.30 2.18
C PRO A 41 38.72 -1.41 3.14
N GLU A 42 39.85 -0.79 2.83
CA GLU A 42 41.06 -0.77 3.67
C GLU A 42 40.80 -0.03 4.99
N ALA A 43 40.11 1.11 4.94
CA ALA A 43 39.73 1.88 6.12
C ALA A 43 38.74 1.13 7.03
N ARG A 44 38.09 0.07 6.54
CA ARG A 44 37.21 -0.82 7.31
C ARG A 44 37.92 -2.03 7.93
N GLY A 45 39.24 -2.13 7.79
CA GLY A 45 40.03 -3.23 8.37
C GLY A 45 40.29 -4.41 7.44
N GLY A 46 40.39 -4.19 6.12
CA GLY A 46 40.96 -5.14 5.15
C GLY A 46 40.14 -6.38 4.78
N GLY A 47 39.07 -6.69 5.52
CA GLY A 47 38.15 -7.80 5.22
C GLY A 47 36.97 -7.43 4.31
N ALA A 48 36.72 -6.13 4.08
CA ALA A 48 35.69 -5.68 3.16
C ALA A 48 36.21 -5.74 1.71
N THR A 49 35.33 -6.04 0.75
CA THR A 49 35.63 -6.02 -0.68
C THR A 49 35.00 -4.83 -1.41
N LEU A 50 34.06 -4.14 -0.76
CA LEU A 50 33.34 -2.99 -1.29
C LEU A 50 33.38 -1.81 -0.31
N PRO A 51 33.36 -0.56 -0.81
CA PRO A 51 33.31 0.61 0.05
C PRO A 51 32.00 0.65 0.83
N PHE A 52 32.02 1.22 2.03
CA PHE A 52 30.79 1.55 2.75
C PHE A 52 30.29 2.91 2.27
N VAL A 53 29.02 2.97 1.88
CA VAL A 53 28.40 4.17 1.29
C VAL A 53 27.67 5.00 2.34
N SER A 54 27.16 6.14 1.91
CA SER A 54 26.45 7.14 2.70
C SER A 54 25.39 6.54 3.63
N TYR A 55 25.56 6.75 4.93
CA TYR A 55 24.65 6.22 5.93
C TYR A 55 24.31 7.26 6.98
N SER A 56 23.03 7.49 7.21
CA SER A 56 22.53 8.40 8.23
C SER A 56 21.70 7.66 9.25
N VAL A 57 21.83 8.01 10.53
CA VAL A 57 21.01 7.44 11.59
C VAL A 57 20.60 8.48 12.61
N ILE A 58 19.32 8.47 12.94
CA ILE A 58 18.69 9.35 13.92
C ILE A 58 18.15 8.45 15.01
N GLY A 59 18.76 8.48 16.20
CA GLY A 59 18.46 7.56 17.28
C GLY A 59 19.04 6.17 17.06
N ARG A 60 20.31 5.97 17.42
CA ARG A 60 20.98 4.66 17.42
C ARG A 60 21.38 4.26 18.84
N ASN A 61 20.66 3.33 19.44
CA ASN A 61 20.80 3.06 20.88
C ASN A 61 20.72 4.36 21.70
N GLY A 62 19.86 5.30 21.31
CA GLY A 62 19.80 6.67 21.84
C GLY A 62 18.58 7.42 21.31
N THR A 63 18.49 8.72 21.60
CA THR A 63 17.38 9.58 21.15
C THR A 63 17.89 10.65 20.19
N GLY A 64 17.44 10.62 18.94
CA GLY A 64 17.83 11.59 17.92
C GLY A 64 16.65 12.38 17.39
N ASN A 65 16.85 13.69 17.19
CA ASN A 65 15.89 14.58 16.55
C ASN A 65 16.55 15.32 15.39
N VAL A 66 15.90 15.33 14.22
CA VAL A 66 16.30 16.15 13.08
C VAL A 66 15.11 16.96 12.59
N THR A 67 15.30 18.26 12.43
CA THR A 67 14.32 19.17 11.85
C THR A 67 14.90 19.85 10.62
N VAL A 68 14.21 19.73 9.49
CA VAL A 68 14.51 20.40 8.23
C VAL A 68 13.37 21.38 7.96
N ARG A 69 13.65 22.69 8.00
CA ARG A 69 12.60 23.72 7.86
C ARG A 69 13.04 24.96 7.09
N ASN A 70 12.07 25.79 6.71
CA ASN A 70 12.27 27.09 6.05
C ASN A 70 13.21 27.04 4.83
N GLY A 71 13.13 25.99 4.01
CA GLY A 71 13.98 25.82 2.83
C GLY A 71 15.31 25.09 3.04
N GLY A 72 15.57 24.56 4.23
CA GLY A 72 16.73 23.71 4.51
C GLY A 72 16.66 22.35 3.81
N SER A 73 17.81 21.67 3.69
CA SER A 73 17.92 20.37 3.01
C SER A 73 18.83 19.36 3.72
N LEU A 74 18.42 18.09 3.73
CA LEU A 74 19.24 16.94 4.08
C LEU A 74 19.33 15.99 2.88
N SER A 75 20.54 15.68 2.43
CA SER A 75 20.79 14.77 1.32
C SER A 75 21.60 13.55 1.76
N VAL A 76 21.16 12.35 1.35
CA VAL A 76 21.90 11.09 1.52
C VAL A 76 22.03 10.41 0.15
N SER A 77 23.21 10.38 -0.44
CA SER A 77 23.36 9.85 -1.80
C SER A 77 24.60 8.98 -2.00
N ALA A 78 24.50 8.00 -2.89
CA ALA A 78 25.64 7.19 -3.33
C ALA A 78 25.82 7.24 -4.86
N THR A 79 27.07 7.36 -5.31
CA THR A 79 27.45 7.39 -6.72
C THR A 79 28.30 6.17 -7.13
N VAL A 80 28.55 5.26 -6.19
CA VAL A 80 29.37 4.05 -6.38
C VAL A 80 28.63 2.82 -5.84
N ARG A 81 29.01 1.62 -6.29
CA ARG A 81 28.57 0.38 -5.66
C ARG A 81 29.17 0.28 -4.26
N GLY A 82 28.31 0.20 -3.26
CA GLY A 82 28.70 -0.01 -1.86
C GLY A 82 28.32 -1.37 -1.31
N ASP A 83 28.86 -1.65 -0.12
CA ASP A 83 28.40 -2.69 0.79
C ASP A 83 27.07 -2.26 1.46
N GLY A 84 26.02 -2.12 0.64
CA GLY A 84 24.68 -1.74 1.06
C GLY A 84 24.11 -0.51 0.34
N SER A 85 22.88 -0.15 0.71
CA SER A 85 22.15 1.03 0.22
C SER A 85 22.65 2.32 0.85
N PRO A 86 22.59 3.47 0.13
CA PRO A 86 22.52 4.75 0.80
C PRO A 86 21.28 4.76 1.68
N ALA A 87 21.45 4.87 3.00
CA ALA A 87 20.39 4.59 3.94
C ALA A 87 20.22 5.65 5.02
N LEU A 88 18.98 5.81 5.48
CA LEU A 88 18.58 6.66 6.59
C LEU A 88 17.69 5.85 7.54
N ASP A 89 18.09 5.73 8.80
CA ASP A 89 17.33 5.02 9.82
C ASP A 89 16.85 5.96 10.92
N LEU A 90 15.58 5.86 11.31
CA LEU A 90 14.99 6.53 12.48
C LEU A 90 14.68 5.48 13.54
N GLY A 91 15.31 5.55 14.72
CA GLY A 91 15.12 4.54 15.77
C GLY A 91 15.66 3.18 15.35
N ARG A 92 16.98 3.09 15.17
CA ARG A 92 17.64 1.92 14.57
C ARG A 92 17.58 0.69 15.47
N ASP A 93 18.03 0.82 16.72
CA ASP A 93 18.30 -0.30 17.63
C ASP A 93 17.18 -0.45 18.69
N PRO A 94 17.04 -1.60 19.37
CA PRO A 94 16.06 -1.76 20.44
C PRO A 94 16.17 -0.67 21.51
N GLY A 95 15.03 -0.12 21.95
CA GLY A 95 14.99 0.96 22.94
C GLY A 95 15.42 2.35 22.44
N SER A 96 15.83 2.49 21.18
CA SER A 96 16.17 3.80 20.59
C SER A 96 14.94 4.53 20.04
N PHE A 97 15.05 5.86 19.94
CA PHE A 97 14.03 6.73 19.36
C PHE A 97 14.63 7.70 18.34
N GLY A 98 14.07 7.77 17.14
CA GLY A 98 14.48 8.71 16.11
C GLY A 98 13.31 9.50 15.54
N ARG A 99 13.44 10.82 15.46
CA ARG A 99 12.44 11.68 14.80
C ARG A 99 13.04 12.51 13.69
N LEU A 100 12.38 12.52 12.53
CA LEU A 100 12.66 13.42 11.43
C LEU A 100 11.42 14.28 11.14
N SER A 101 11.58 15.59 11.10
CA SER A 101 10.53 16.55 10.72
C SER A 101 10.97 17.37 9.51
N ILE A 102 10.16 17.40 8.46
CA ILE A 102 10.33 18.18 7.23
C ILE A 102 9.17 19.17 7.15
N ILE A 103 9.44 20.44 7.39
CA ILE A 103 8.39 21.44 7.67
C ILE A 103 8.55 22.64 6.74
N GLY A 104 7.49 23.00 6.04
CA GLY A 104 7.45 24.20 5.23
C GLY A 104 7.84 23.96 3.77
N SER A 105 7.31 24.79 2.88
CA SER A 105 7.62 24.76 1.46
C SER A 105 9.13 24.93 1.22
N GLY A 106 9.68 24.12 0.32
CA GLY A 106 11.10 24.16 -0.03
C GLY A 106 12.01 23.37 0.92
N SER A 107 11.51 22.88 2.05
CA SER A 107 12.27 21.96 2.90
C SER A 107 12.24 20.55 2.35
N VAL A 108 13.42 19.97 2.17
CA VAL A 108 13.58 18.71 1.45
C VAL A 108 14.52 17.76 2.20
N VAL A 109 14.11 16.50 2.30
CA VAL A 109 15.02 15.40 2.54
C VAL A 109 15.09 14.58 1.27
N SER A 110 16.29 14.42 0.71
CA SER A 110 16.50 13.66 -0.52
C SER A 110 17.42 12.48 -0.32
N MET A 111 17.08 11.35 -0.94
CA MET A 111 17.94 10.17 -0.98
C MET A 111 18.10 9.69 -2.43
N SER A 112 19.32 9.34 -2.82
CA SER A 112 19.56 8.86 -4.18
C SER A 112 20.68 7.84 -4.32
N ALA A 113 20.58 7.01 -5.35
CA ALA A 113 21.67 6.15 -5.82
C ALA A 113 21.80 6.29 -7.33
N GLN A 114 23.02 6.26 -7.86
CA GLN A 114 23.26 6.20 -9.31
C GLN A 114 23.44 4.75 -9.77
N SER A 115 22.99 4.44 -10.99
CA SER A 115 23.43 3.20 -11.66
C SER A 115 24.92 3.31 -11.95
N VAL A 116 25.63 2.23 -11.67
CA VAL A 116 27.06 2.08 -11.94
C VAL A 116 27.33 0.95 -12.94
N LEU A 117 26.29 0.24 -13.37
CA LEU A 117 26.37 -0.86 -14.32
C LEU A 117 25.22 -0.75 -15.33
N ALA A 118 25.56 -0.46 -16.59
CA ALA A 118 24.58 -0.42 -17.67
C ALA A 118 23.85 -1.77 -17.79
N GLY A 119 22.51 -1.74 -17.73
CA GLY A 119 21.66 -2.93 -17.77
C GLY A 119 21.47 -3.64 -16.41
N GLY A 120 22.10 -3.16 -15.33
CA GLY A 120 21.98 -3.75 -13.98
C GLY A 120 22.76 -5.05 -13.79
N GLY A 121 22.41 -5.83 -12.76
CA GLY A 121 23.02 -7.12 -12.44
C GLY A 121 23.76 -7.17 -11.09
N PRO A 122 24.53 -8.22 -10.79
CA PRO A 122 25.12 -8.42 -9.45
C PRO A 122 26.09 -7.30 -9.05
N GLY A 123 26.78 -6.71 -10.04
CA GLY A 123 27.71 -5.59 -9.89
C GLY A 123 27.06 -4.22 -9.72
N GLU A 124 25.73 -4.13 -9.82
CA GLU A 124 25.00 -2.86 -9.72
C GLU A 124 24.95 -2.33 -8.28
N ALA A 125 24.85 -1.01 -8.12
CA ALA A 125 24.67 -0.33 -6.84
C ALA A 125 23.32 -0.67 -6.19
N PHE A 126 23.21 -0.44 -4.89
CA PHE A 126 21.93 -0.58 -4.17
C PHE A 126 21.18 0.75 -4.15
N ASN A 127 19.86 0.68 -4.32
CA ASN A 127 18.98 1.84 -4.28
C ASN A 127 18.68 2.31 -2.84
N PRO A 128 18.19 3.55 -2.67
CA PRO A 128 17.99 4.15 -1.36
C PRO A 128 17.05 3.36 -0.43
N LEU A 129 17.36 3.37 0.86
CA LEU A 129 16.58 2.72 1.91
C LEU A 129 16.33 3.66 3.08
N LEU A 130 15.09 4.02 3.33
CA LEU A 130 14.65 4.71 4.54
C LEU A 130 13.86 3.75 5.43
N ARG A 131 14.21 3.70 6.72
CA ARG A 131 13.46 2.94 7.73
C ARG A 131 13.06 3.83 8.88
N VAL A 132 11.78 3.82 9.21
CA VAL A 132 11.17 4.54 10.33
C VAL A 132 10.77 3.50 11.37
N GLY A 133 11.49 3.41 12.48
CA GLY A 133 11.28 2.39 13.51
C GLY A 133 11.77 1.01 13.05
N ARG A 134 13.08 0.90 12.83
CA ARG A 134 13.72 -0.33 12.32
C ARG A 134 13.61 -1.47 13.34
N ASP A 135 14.35 -1.36 14.45
CA ASP A 135 14.28 -2.26 15.61
C ASP A 135 13.78 -1.48 16.87
N GLY A 136 13.87 -0.15 16.85
CA GLY A 136 13.40 0.78 17.89
C GLY A 136 12.09 1.48 17.51
N SER A 137 11.95 2.73 17.95
CA SER A 137 10.81 3.60 17.62
C SER A 137 11.22 4.75 16.71
N GLY A 138 10.49 4.97 15.62
CA GLY A 138 10.78 6.05 14.67
C GLY A 138 9.57 6.88 14.32
N GLU A 139 9.77 8.17 14.10
CA GLU A 139 8.73 9.12 13.71
C GLU A 139 9.19 9.97 12.51
N LEU A 140 8.39 9.98 11.44
CA LEU A 140 8.57 10.81 10.25
C LEU A 140 7.40 11.78 10.10
N ASN A 141 7.66 13.08 10.18
CA ASN A 141 6.66 14.13 10.00
C ASN A 141 7.00 14.99 8.78
N ILE A 142 6.07 15.10 7.83
CA ILE A 142 6.20 15.89 6.62
C ILE A 142 4.99 16.81 6.55
N THR A 143 5.20 18.11 6.78
CA THR A 143 4.08 19.05 6.90
C THR A 143 4.32 20.38 6.20
N GLN A 144 3.24 21.12 5.94
CA GLN A 144 3.28 22.49 5.43
C GLN A 144 4.07 22.66 4.12
N GLY A 145 4.06 21.65 3.24
CA GLY A 145 4.77 21.69 1.96
C GLY A 145 6.18 21.08 1.97
N GLY A 146 6.62 20.48 3.09
CA GLY A 146 7.88 19.74 3.18
C GLY A 146 7.87 18.47 2.32
N LYS A 147 9.04 17.99 1.88
CA LYS A 147 9.13 16.84 0.96
C LYS A 147 10.19 15.82 1.35
N LEU A 148 9.84 14.55 1.19
CA LEU A 148 10.77 13.43 1.13
C LEU A 148 10.87 12.92 -0.31
N LEU A 149 12.06 12.97 -0.89
CA LEU A 149 12.32 12.56 -2.27
C LEU A 149 13.30 11.39 -2.28
N MET A 150 12.92 10.26 -2.87
CA MET A 150 13.76 9.07 -2.99
C MET A 150 13.91 8.69 -4.46
N HIS A 151 15.13 8.60 -4.96
CA HIS A 151 15.42 8.27 -6.35
C HIS A 151 16.43 7.13 -6.46
N GLY A 152 15.95 5.95 -6.87
CA GLY A 152 16.82 4.81 -7.13
C GLY A 152 17.22 4.69 -8.59
N GLY A 153 18.37 5.25 -8.94
CA GLY A 153 18.93 5.17 -10.29
C GLY A 153 19.52 3.80 -10.63
N ALA A 154 19.81 2.95 -9.65
CA ALA A 154 20.37 1.62 -9.89
C ALA A 154 19.33 0.70 -10.54
N LEU A 155 19.72 -0.04 -11.58
CA LEU A 155 18.79 -0.81 -12.39
C LEU A 155 18.50 -2.18 -11.76
N ALA A 156 17.22 -2.49 -11.58
CA ALA A 156 16.78 -3.80 -11.15
C ALA A 156 16.64 -4.76 -12.34
N THR A 157 17.03 -6.02 -12.14
CA THR A 157 16.77 -7.12 -13.07
C THR A 157 16.01 -8.23 -12.35
N VAL A 158 15.46 -9.19 -13.10
CA VAL A 158 14.75 -10.35 -12.51
C VAL A 158 15.62 -11.08 -11.49
N ALA A 159 16.92 -11.26 -11.76
CA ALA A 159 17.85 -11.95 -10.88
C ALA A 159 18.39 -11.05 -9.75
N ASP A 160 18.48 -9.73 -9.97
CA ASP A 160 19.12 -8.78 -9.08
C ASP A 160 18.18 -7.63 -8.74
N ALA A 161 17.42 -7.79 -7.65
CA ALA A 161 16.50 -6.77 -7.17
C ALA A 161 17.26 -5.52 -6.67
N ARG A 162 16.79 -4.33 -7.06
CA ARG A 162 17.33 -3.03 -6.63
C ARG A 162 16.19 -2.10 -6.27
N ASN A 163 15.59 -2.33 -5.11
CA ASN A 163 14.41 -1.60 -4.68
C ASN A 163 14.77 -0.23 -4.09
N THR A 164 13.97 0.78 -4.42
CA THR A 164 13.94 2.03 -3.67
C THR A 164 12.91 1.86 -2.56
N SER A 165 13.35 1.84 -1.31
CA SER A 165 12.52 1.29 -0.22
C SER A 165 12.29 2.28 0.91
N LEU A 166 11.03 2.43 1.32
CA LEU A 166 10.63 3.13 2.54
C LEU A 166 9.82 2.17 3.41
N TYR A 167 10.34 1.85 4.60
CA TYR A 167 9.63 1.01 5.58
C TYR A 167 9.26 1.83 6.80
N ILE A 168 7.99 1.76 7.19
CA ILE A 168 7.44 2.37 8.39
C ILE A 168 7.03 1.25 9.33
N GLY A 169 7.83 1.02 10.36
CA GLY A 169 7.69 -0.10 11.28
C GLY A 169 8.17 -1.40 10.66
N GLY A 170 9.46 -1.71 10.84
CA GLY A 170 10.08 -2.94 10.35
C GLY A 170 11.34 -2.76 9.52
N VAL A 171 11.86 -3.90 9.02
CA VAL A 171 13.15 -3.97 8.33
C VAL A 171 13.09 -4.77 7.03
N ASN A 172 12.52 -5.97 7.11
CA ASN A 172 12.36 -6.92 6.02
C ASN A 172 11.33 -7.99 6.42
N SER A 173 11.05 -8.93 5.52
CA SER A 173 10.04 -9.97 5.73
C SER A 173 10.39 -11.07 6.74
N THR A 174 11.62 -11.13 7.26
CA THR A 174 12.09 -12.25 8.11
C THR A 174 12.64 -11.80 9.47
N THR A 175 12.97 -10.53 9.62
CA THR A 175 13.57 -9.96 10.83
C THR A 175 12.48 -9.30 11.67
N ILE A 176 12.53 -9.51 12.98
CA ILE A 176 11.64 -8.83 13.93
C ILE A 176 11.79 -7.32 13.77
N GLY A 177 10.67 -6.64 13.57
CA GLY A 177 10.63 -5.20 13.34
C GLY A 177 10.33 -4.37 14.59
N GLY A 178 10.58 -3.07 14.49
CA GLY A 178 10.26 -2.04 15.47
C GLY A 178 8.92 -1.35 15.23
N LYS A 179 8.78 -0.15 15.78
CA LYS A 179 7.56 0.68 15.71
C LYS A 179 7.81 1.95 14.92
N GLY A 180 7.12 2.12 13.80
CA GLY A 180 7.24 3.32 12.97
C GLY A 180 5.93 4.08 12.84
N THR A 181 6.01 5.40 12.92
CA THR A 181 4.88 6.29 12.62
C THR A 181 5.28 7.33 11.58
N ALA A 182 4.42 7.56 10.59
CA ALA A 182 4.61 8.62 9.60
C ALA A 182 3.35 9.47 9.43
N LEU A 183 3.51 10.79 9.42
CA LEU A 183 2.50 11.77 9.08
C LEU A 183 2.96 12.57 7.86
N VAL A 184 2.11 12.65 6.84
CA VAL A 184 2.26 13.55 5.70
C VAL A 184 0.98 14.36 5.59
N SER A 185 1.06 15.67 5.84
CA SER A 185 -0.14 16.52 5.90
C SER A 185 0.11 17.92 5.36
N GLY A 186 -0.87 18.43 4.61
CA GLY A 186 -0.90 19.78 4.08
C GLY A 186 -0.56 19.83 2.60
N THR A 187 -1.09 20.85 1.93
CA THR A 187 -0.84 21.10 0.50
C THR A 187 0.66 21.16 0.21
N GLY A 188 1.08 20.40 -0.80
CA GLY A 188 2.49 20.34 -1.23
C GLY A 188 3.37 19.42 -0.39
N SER A 189 2.87 18.87 0.72
CA SER A 189 3.61 17.85 1.48
C SER A 189 3.60 16.52 0.74
N GLU A 190 4.78 15.92 0.61
CA GLU A 190 4.99 14.88 -0.38
C GLU A 190 6.00 13.81 0.06
N ILE A 191 5.69 12.55 -0.22
CA ILE A 191 6.68 11.48 -0.36
C ILE A 191 6.69 11.07 -1.83
N ARG A 192 7.84 11.22 -2.49
CA ARG A 192 8.01 10.80 -3.88
C ARG A 192 9.10 9.76 -4.00
N MET A 193 8.75 8.59 -4.50
CA MET A 193 9.69 7.49 -4.74
C MET A 193 9.75 7.19 -6.25
N THR A 194 10.94 7.27 -6.83
CA THR A 194 11.16 7.09 -8.28
C THR A 194 12.33 6.15 -8.54
N GLY A 195 12.44 5.68 -9.79
CA GLY A 195 13.51 4.80 -10.23
C GLY A 195 13.11 3.33 -10.21
N ALA A 196 14.08 2.45 -9.92
CA ALA A 196 13.82 1.03 -9.88
C ALA A 196 13.04 0.64 -8.61
N ASP A 197 11.98 -0.12 -8.85
CA ASP A 197 11.15 -0.83 -7.89
C ASP A 197 10.82 -0.07 -6.59
N PRO A 198 10.15 1.10 -6.66
CA PRO A 198 9.69 1.83 -5.49
C PRO A 198 8.73 1.00 -4.62
N HIS A 199 9.10 0.77 -3.37
CA HIS A 199 8.35 -0.03 -2.42
C HIS A 199 8.19 0.71 -1.09
N LEU A 200 6.96 1.13 -0.82
CA LEU A 200 6.54 1.69 0.45
C LEU A 200 5.83 0.59 1.25
N ALA A 201 6.32 0.30 2.45
CA ALA A 201 5.70 -0.69 3.33
C ALA A 201 5.40 -0.11 4.72
N VAL A 202 4.21 -0.40 5.24
CA VAL A 202 3.73 0.01 6.56
C VAL A 202 3.46 -1.24 7.39
N GLY A 203 4.27 -1.48 8.42
CA GLY A 203 4.20 -2.70 9.24
C GLY A 203 4.66 -3.92 8.46
N TRP A 204 5.95 -3.97 8.12
CA TRP A 204 6.53 -5.05 7.30
C TRP A 204 7.54 -5.90 8.08
N GLY A 205 7.22 -7.18 8.22
CA GLY A 205 8.05 -8.17 8.91
C GLY A 205 7.46 -8.63 10.24
N PRO A 206 7.96 -9.75 10.80
CA PRO A 206 7.46 -10.31 12.05
C PRO A 206 7.42 -9.28 13.19
N GLN A 207 6.29 -9.19 13.90
CA GLN A 207 6.09 -8.27 15.05
C GLN A 207 6.29 -6.77 14.75
N ALA A 208 6.51 -6.41 13.48
CA ALA A 208 6.67 -5.03 13.09
C ALA A 208 5.34 -4.29 13.22
N PHE A 209 5.37 -3.05 13.71
CA PHE A 209 4.18 -2.20 13.79
C PHE A 209 4.41 -0.88 13.07
N GLY A 210 3.62 -0.64 12.02
CA GLY A 210 3.68 0.58 11.23
C GLY A 210 2.36 1.34 11.22
N GLN A 211 2.43 2.66 11.33
CA GLN A 211 1.30 3.54 11.08
C GLN A 211 1.69 4.67 10.13
N MET A 212 0.88 4.91 9.10
CA MET A 212 1.03 6.02 8.19
C MET A 212 -0.29 6.78 8.04
N THR A 213 -0.22 8.11 8.11
CA THR A 213 -1.36 9.00 7.86
C THR A 213 -1.01 10.00 6.76
N LEU A 214 -1.87 10.07 5.76
CA LEU A 214 -1.89 11.06 4.69
C LEU A 214 -3.12 11.95 4.89
N ALA A 215 -2.93 13.26 5.00
CA ALA A 215 -4.02 14.18 5.26
C ALA A 215 -3.89 15.49 4.48
N ASP A 216 -4.99 16.23 4.37
CA ASP A 216 -5.00 17.65 4.00
C ASP A 216 -4.27 17.95 2.68
N GLN A 217 -4.62 17.23 1.62
CA GLN A 217 -4.04 17.35 0.27
C GLN A 217 -2.57 16.91 0.15
N ALA A 218 -2.06 16.13 1.11
CA ALA A 218 -0.78 15.45 0.98
C ALA A 218 -0.77 14.46 -0.21
N LEU A 219 0.44 14.20 -0.72
CA LEU A 219 0.69 13.30 -1.84
C LEU A 219 1.71 12.21 -1.51
N VAL A 220 1.44 10.99 -1.97
CA VAL A 220 2.43 9.90 -2.06
C VAL A 220 2.50 9.38 -3.49
N ASP A 221 3.70 9.33 -4.05
CA ASP A 221 3.98 8.67 -5.33
C ASP A 221 4.93 7.49 -5.09
N THR A 222 4.49 6.29 -5.45
CA THR A 222 5.32 5.07 -5.40
C THR A 222 4.85 4.07 -6.47
N ARG A 223 5.29 2.82 -6.40
CA ARG A 223 4.81 1.73 -7.28
C ARG A 223 4.07 0.67 -6.48
N VAL A 224 4.64 0.28 -5.36
CA VAL A 224 4.03 -0.68 -4.42
C VAL A 224 3.78 0.03 -3.11
N LEU A 225 2.54 -0.05 -2.64
CA LEU A 225 2.18 0.27 -1.26
C LEU A 225 1.68 -0.99 -0.57
N GLU A 226 2.33 -1.40 0.50
CA GLU A 226 1.99 -2.58 1.29
C GLU A 226 1.69 -2.21 2.74
N VAL A 227 0.59 -2.72 3.27
CA VAL A 227 0.13 -2.44 4.63
C VAL A 227 -0.10 -3.77 5.36
N GLY A 228 0.67 -4.03 6.41
CA GLY A 228 0.55 -5.26 7.21
C GLY A 228 1.05 -6.50 6.46
N GLY A 229 2.36 -6.56 6.23
CA GLY A 229 2.99 -7.61 5.43
C GLY A 229 3.91 -8.51 6.23
N ALA A 230 4.00 -9.79 5.85
CA ALA A 230 4.96 -10.77 6.37
C ALA A 230 4.93 -10.90 7.91
N GLY A 231 3.75 -11.08 8.49
CA GLY A 231 3.55 -11.18 9.94
C GLY A 231 3.57 -9.85 10.69
N GLY A 232 3.67 -8.72 9.98
CA GLY A 232 3.60 -7.37 10.54
C GLY A 232 2.18 -6.84 10.66
N THR A 233 2.00 -5.81 11.49
CA THR A 233 0.74 -5.06 11.63
C THR A 233 0.91 -3.65 11.05
N GLY A 234 0.11 -3.33 10.03
CA GLY A 234 0.16 -2.04 9.34
C GLY A 234 -1.17 -1.29 9.42
N VAL A 235 -1.12 0.02 9.66
CA VAL A 235 -2.27 0.92 9.61
C VAL A 235 -1.98 2.06 8.65
N PHE A 236 -2.82 2.20 7.63
CA PHE A 236 -2.74 3.26 6.63
C PHE A 236 -4.04 4.08 6.62
N LYS A 237 -3.93 5.38 6.86
CA LYS A 237 -5.06 6.32 6.82
C LYS A 237 -4.82 7.37 5.73
N MET A 238 -5.83 7.60 4.89
CA MET A 238 -5.89 8.69 3.92
C MET A 238 -7.14 9.53 4.16
N ASP A 239 -6.97 10.85 4.26
CA ASP A 239 -8.01 11.80 4.67
C ASP A 239 -7.92 13.08 3.83
N SER A 240 -8.78 13.26 2.83
CA SER A 240 -8.64 14.34 1.83
C SER A 240 -7.25 14.41 1.19
N ALA A 241 -6.64 13.26 0.88
CA ALA A 241 -5.28 13.17 0.33
C ALA A 241 -5.22 12.25 -0.90
N SER A 242 -4.05 12.22 -1.56
CA SER A 242 -3.85 11.46 -2.81
C SER A 242 -2.68 10.49 -2.73
N THR A 243 -2.85 9.31 -3.33
CA THR A 243 -1.77 8.33 -3.55
C THR A 243 -1.75 7.89 -5.01
N ASN A 244 -0.61 7.98 -5.67
CA ASN A 244 -0.41 7.44 -7.01
C ASN A 244 0.58 6.27 -6.97
N LEU A 245 0.13 5.13 -7.49
CA LEU A 245 0.94 3.94 -7.68
C LEU A 245 1.17 3.76 -9.17
N SER A 246 2.42 3.74 -9.64
CA SER A 246 2.68 3.62 -11.07
C SER A 246 3.88 2.78 -11.51
N GLY A 247 3.71 2.18 -12.69
CA GLY A 247 4.75 1.43 -13.40
C GLY A 247 4.81 -0.06 -13.03
N GLN A 248 5.93 -0.68 -13.39
CA GLN A 248 6.12 -2.12 -13.27
C GLN A 248 7.39 -2.46 -12.49
N PHE A 249 7.30 -3.50 -11.66
CA PHE A 249 8.39 -4.09 -10.91
C PHE A 249 9.27 -4.90 -11.87
N ALA A 250 10.55 -4.59 -11.92
CA ALA A 250 11.51 -5.25 -12.81
C ALA A 250 12.18 -6.47 -12.15
N ALA A 251 12.26 -6.48 -10.81
CA ALA A 251 12.90 -7.54 -10.06
C ALA A 251 12.01 -8.75 -9.79
N GLY A 252 12.64 -9.93 -9.67
CA GLY A 252 12.00 -11.17 -9.25
C GLY A 252 10.74 -11.49 -10.06
N THR A 253 9.64 -11.78 -9.37
CA THR A 253 8.33 -11.94 -10.00
C THR A 253 7.81 -10.56 -10.39
N GLN A 254 7.85 -10.28 -11.70
CA GLN A 254 7.32 -9.04 -12.25
C GLN A 254 5.86 -8.86 -11.81
N SER A 255 5.55 -7.63 -11.40
CA SER A 255 4.23 -7.21 -10.95
C SER A 255 4.06 -5.74 -11.34
N GLY A 256 2.85 -5.30 -11.63
CA GLY A 256 2.63 -3.88 -11.84
C GLY A 256 2.50 -3.08 -10.54
N ALA A 257 1.97 -1.87 -10.69
CA ALA A 257 1.58 -1.03 -9.58
C ALA A 257 0.50 -1.74 -8.75
N VAL A 258 0.71 -1.82 -7.43
CA VAL A 258 -0.18 -2.61 -6.56
C VAL A 258 -0.29 -2.01 -5.17
N PHE A 259 -1.52 -2.00 -4.67
CA PHE A 259 -1.85 -1.74 -3.27
C PHE A 259 -2.16 -3.06 -2.58
N VAL A 260 -1.43 -3.40 -1.51
CA VAL A 260 -1.58 -4.65 -0.76
C VAL A 260 -1.96 -4.36 0.69
N VAL A 261 -2.99 -5.03 1.20
CA VAL A 261 -3.45 -4.90 2.59
C VAL A 261 -3.60 -6.28 3.22
N GLY A 262 -2.75 -6.61 4.20
CA GLY A 262 -2.74 -7.90 4.87
C GLY A 262 -2.19 -9.00 3.97
N SER A 263 -0.90 -9.33 4.09
CA SER A 263 -0.30 -10.43 3.33
C SER A 263 0.76 -11.20 4.12
N GLY A 264 1.01 -12.47 3.77
CA GLY A 264 2.05 -13.28 4.40
C GLY A 264 1.84 -13.48 5.90
N GLY A 265 0.60 -13.68 6.33
CA GLY A 265 0.22 -13.75 7.75
C GLY A 265 0.22 -12.41 8.50
N GLY A 266 0.44 -11.28 7.79
CA GLY A 266 0.33 -9.94 8.37
C GLY A 266 -1.12 -9.44 8.45
N VAL A 267 -1.33 -8.42 9.29
CA VAL A 267 -2.62 -7.75 9.49
C VAL A 267 -2.52 -6.33 8.95
N GLY A 268 -3.30 -6.03 7.91
CA GLY A 268 -3.34 -4.72 7.28
C GLY A 268 -4.69 -4.03 7.47
N VAL A 269 -4.67 -2.76 7.86
CA VAL A 269 -5.87 -1.92 7.94
C VAL A 269 -5.66 -0.64 7.15
N ALA A 270 -6.53 -0.39 6.18
CA ALA A 270 -6.53 0.80 5.35
C ALA A 270 -7.86 1.55 5.47
N THR A 271 -7.79 2.88 5.61
CA THR A 271 -8.97 3.76 5.59
C THR A 271 -8.78 4.90 4.62
N MET A 272 -9.78 5.16 3.78
CA MET A 272 -9.87 6.32 2.88
C MET A 272 -11.13 7.12 3.22
N ALA A 273 -10.97 8.42 3.48
CA ALA A 273 -12.06 9.30 3.87
C ALA A 273 -11.99 10.66 3.16
N ASN A 274 -13.11 11.39 3.19
CA ASN A 274 -13.20 12.80 2.82
C ASN A 274 -12.63 13.13 1.43
N GLY A 275 -13.08 12.41 0.40
CA GLY A 275 -12.68 12.64 -0.98
C GLY A 275 -11.26 12.16 -1.31
N SER A 276 -10.68 11.28 -0.49
CA SER A 276 -9.37 10.70 -0.74
C SER A 276 -9.33 9.95 -2.08
N ARG A 277 -8.23 10.09 -2.82
CA ARG A 277 -8.07 9.46 -4.14
C ARG A 277 -6.84 8.57 -4.20
N MET A 278 -7.01 7.37 -4.73
CA MET A 278 -5.91 6.48 -5.10
C MET A 278 -5.98 6.18 -6.58
N THR A 279 -4.87 6.37 -7.30
CA THR A 279 -4.74 5.95 -8.69
C THR A 279 -3.65 4.90 -8.80
N ILE A 280 -3.97 3.76 -9.41
CA ILE A 280 -3.06 2.62 -9.58
C ILE A 280 -2.94 2.37 -11.07
N SER A 281 -1.79 2.72 -11.66
CA SER A 281 -1.60 2.70 -13.11
C SER A 281 -0.41 1.85 -13.52
N ASN A 282 -0.64 0.84 -14.34
CA ASN A 282 0.44 0.14 -15.03
C ASN A 282 0.03 -0.17 -16.48
N PRO A 283 0.53 0.60 -17.46
CA PRO A 283 0.33 0.30 -18.89
C PRO A 283 1.22 -0.87 -19.36
N GLY A 284 1.98 -1.51 -18.47
CA GLY A 284 2.75 -2.71 -18.76
C GLY A 284 1.91 -4.00 -18.71
N SER A 285 2.53 -5.11 -19.13
CA SER A 285 1.87 -6.42 -19.23
C SER A 285 1.61 -7.13 -17.89
N ASN A 286 2.02 -6.55 -16.77
CA ASN A 286 1.88 -7.17 -15.44
C ASN A 286 0.67 -6.65 -14.64
N GLY A 287 -0.24 -5.93 -15.30
CA GLY A 287 -1.50 -5.46 -14.72
C GLY A 287 -1.34 -4.43 -13.61
N ALA A 288 -2.43 -4.04 -12.96
CA ALA A 288 -2.43 -3.15 -11.80
C ALA A 288 -3.56 -3.56 -10.86
N GLY A 289 -3.43 -3.31 -9.56
CA GLY A 289 -4.56 -3.64 -8.69
C GLY A 289 -4.45 -3.41 -7.20
N VAL A 290 -5.52 -3.84 -6.54
CA VAL A 290 -5.69 -3.86 -5.09
C VAL A 290 -5.83 -5.31 -4.64
N LEU A 291 -4.99 -5.74 -3.69
CA LEU A 291 -4.97 -7.09 -3.16
C LEU A 291 -5.14 -7.06 -1.64
N LEU A 292 -6.17 -7.73 -1.11
CA LEU A 292 -6.41 -7.86 0.31
C LEU A 292 -6.46 -9.33 0.73
N GLY A 293 -5.90 -9.64 1.89
CA GLY A 293 -5.96 -11.00 2.46
C GLY A 293 -5.13 -11.99 1.63
N GLY A 294 -3.85 -11.68 1.45
CA GLY A 294 -2.85 -12.54 0.82
C GLY A 294 -2.53 -12.26 -0.65
N THR A 295 -1.38 -12.78 -1.09
CA THR A 295 -0.85 -12.63 -2.45
C THR A 295 -0.20 -13.93 -2.92
N ALA A 296 0.04 -14.09 -4.22
CA ALA A 296 0.68 -15.30 -4.75
C ALA A 296 2.09 -15.54 -4.17
N LEU A 297 2.83 -14.47 -3.86
CA LEU A 297 4.19 -14.53 -3.31
C LEU A 297 4.21 -14.64 -1.78
N ARG A 298 3.15 -14.13 -1.13
CA ARG A 298 3.00 -14.09 0.32
C ARG A 298 1.58 -14.50 0.67
N PRO A 299 1.33 -15.82 0.76
CA PRO A 299 0.00 -16.36 1.00
C PRO A 299 -0.51 -16.03 2.41
N GLY A 300 -1.84 -15.92 2.53
CA GLY A 300 -2.53 -15.66 3.80
C GLY A 300 -2.38 -14.22 4.31
N GLY A 301 -2.91 -13.96 5.50
CA GLY A 301 -3.00 -12.63 6.12
C GLY A 301 -4.43 -12.07 6.15
N ASP A 302 -4.61 -11.00 6.90
CA ASP A 302 -5.92 -10.37 7.13
C ASP A 302 -5.91 -8.92 6.64
N GLY A 303 -6.74 -8.62 5.65
CA GLY A 303 -6.84 -7.29 5.04
C GLY A 303 -8.16 -6.60 5.31
N SER A 304 -8.14 -5.34 5.75
CA SER A 304 -9.35 -4.51 5.83
C SER A 304 -9.17 -3.18 5.10
N LEU A 305 -10.14 -2.84 4.24
CA LEU A 305 -10.23 -1.53 3.61
C LEU A 305 -11.60 -0.92 3.89
N THR A 306 -11.61 0.30 4.41
CA THR A 306 -12.83 1.11 4.57
C THR A 306 -12.73 2.38 3.74
N MET A 307 -13.75 2.66 2.92
CA MET A 307 -13.87 3.85 2.09
C MET A 307 -15.12 4.64 2.46
N THR A 308 -14.98 5.94 2.66
CA THR A 308 -16.06 6.85 3.07
C THR A 308 -15.93 8.24 2.43
N GLY A 309 -17.02 9.01 2.44
CA GLY A 309 -17.00 10.44 2.12
C GLY A 309 -16.54 10.77 0.71
N GLY A 310 -16.98 10.01 -0.29
CA GLY A 310 -16.66 10.24 -1.70
C GLY A 310 -15.26 9.80 -2.12
N SER A 311 -14.63 8.88 -1.37
CA SER A 311 -13.29 8.41 -1.69
C SER A 311 -13.28 7.50 -2.92
N ARG A 312 -12.19 7.54 -3.71
CA ARG A 312 -12.11 6.81 -4.99
C ARG A 312 -10.81 6.04 -5.15
N ILE A 313 -10.91 4.82 -5.68
CA ILE A 313 -9.78 4.05 -6.23
C ILE A 313 -10.00 3.89 -7.73
N ASP A 314 -9.01 4.31 -8.52
CA ASP A 314 -8.97 4.16 -9.97
C ASP A 314 -7.85 3.19 -10.37
N ILE A 315 -8.19 2.08 -11.02
CA ILE A 315 -7.21 1.12 -11.54
C ILE A 315 -7.13 1.25 -13.06
N GLN A 316 -5.93 1.55 -13.55
CA GLN A 316 -5.62 1.72 -14.96
C GLN A 316 -4.58 0.67 -15.36
N ALA A 317 -4.98 -0.29 -16.17
CA ALA A 317 -4.09 -1.33 -16.66
C ALA A 317 -4.36 -1.59 -18.14
N GLU A 318 -3.49 -2.38 -18.77
CA GLU A 318 -3.81 -2.98 -20.06
C GLU A 318 -5.11 -3.80 -19.98
N PRO A 319 -5.83 -3.96 -21.11
CA PRO A 319 -7.15 -4.59 -21.16
C PRO A 319 -7.22 -5.93 -20.40
N GLY A 320 -8.15 -6.00 -19.45
CA GLY A 320 -8.40 -7.19 -18.64
C GLY A 320 -7.37 -7.48 -17.54
N LEU A 321 -6.33 -6.64 -17.39
CA LEU A 321 -5.26 -6.82 -16.39
C LEU A 321 -5.45 -5.98 -15.12
N GLY A 322 -6.52 -5.19 -15.04
CA GLY A 322 -6.95 -4.54 -13.79
C GLY A 322 -7.46 -5.58 -12.80
N ILE A 323 -7.13 -5.47 -11.52
CA ILE A 323 -7.63 -6.40 -10.51
C ILE A 323 -7.97 -5.78 -9.15
N LEU A 324 -9.14 -6.12 -8.63
CA LEU A 324 -9.48 -6.01 -7.22
C LEU A 324 -9.67 -7.42 -6.65
N ARG A 325 -8.89 -7.78 -5.62
CA ARG A 325 -9.02 -9.08 -4.95
C ARG A 325 -9.27 -8.91 -3.46
N ILE A 326 -10.32 -9.55 -2.96
CA ILE A 326 -10.75 -9.49 -1.56
C ILE A 326 -10.72 -10.92 -1.02
N GLY A 327 -9.65 -11.28 -0.31
CA GLY A 327 -9.41 -12.62 0.18
C GLY A 327 -8.86 -13.48 -0.96
N ARG A 328 -7.53 -13.57 -1.07
CA ARG A 328 -6.91 -14.50 -2.03
C ARG A 328 -6.93 -15.91 -1.46
N ASP A 329 -6.16 -16.08 -0.40
CA ASP A 329 -5.86 -17.30 0.35
C ASP A 329 -5.80 -17.00 1.87
N GLY A 330 -6.11 -15.77 2.26
CA GLY A 330 -6.41 -15.35 3.63
C GLY A 330 -7.80 -14.75 3.74
N SER A 331 -7.99 -13.85 4.70
CA SER A 331 -9.27 -13.19 4.96
C SER A 331 -9.21 -11.73 4.54
N ALA A 332 -10.29 -11.22 3.93
CA ALA A 332 -10.39 -9.77 3.73
C ALA A 332 -11.81 -9.21 3.78
N MET A 333 -11.89 -7.94 4.17
CA MET A 333 -13.11 -7.16 4.16
C MET A 333 -12.89 -5.80 3.49
N VAL A 334 -13.75 -5.47 2.53
CA VAL A 334 -13.90 -4.13 1.97
C VAL A 334 -15.25 -3.57 2.39
N ARG A 335 -15.28 -2.35 2.93
CA ARG A 335 -16.50 -1.60 3.23
C ARG A 335 -16.49 -0.26 2.52
N MET A 336 -17.52 0.02 1.72
CA MET A 336 -17.69 1.25 0.96
C MET A 336 -19.00 1.94 1.36
N ARG A 337 -18.91 3.24 1.68
CA ARG A 337 -20.06 4.08 2.01
C ARG A 337 -19.83 5.55 1.64
N GLY A 338 -20.85 6.39 1.79
CA GLY A 338 -20.82 7.82 1.49
C GLY A 338 -20.39 8.14 0.06
N ALA A 339 -21.03 7.52 -0.95
CA ALA A 339 -20.75 7.71 -2.37
C ALA A 339 -19.29 7.42 -2.78
N SER A 340 -18.66 6.41 -2.16
CA SER A 340 -17.29 6.00 -2.51
C SER A 340 -17.31 5.07 -3.73
N ALA A 341 -16.21 5.08 -4.51
CA ALA A 341 -16.14 4.33 -5.76
C ALA A 341 -14.83 3.55 -5.93
N ILE A 342 -14.91 2.35 -6.50
CA ILE A 342 -13.75 1.63 -7.04
C ILE A 342 -14.01 1.34 -8.51
N ASP A 343 -13.08 1.71 -9.38
CA ASP A 343 -13.13 1.44 -10.81
C ASP A 343 -11.98 0.53 -11.23
N VAL A 344 -12.31 -0.68 -11.70
CA VAL A 344 -11.36 -1.69 -12.18
C VAL A 344 -11.28 -1.73 -13.71
N GLY A 345 -12.01 -0.83 -14.41
CA GLY A 345 -12.09 -0.81 -15.86
C GLY A 345 -12.69 -2.10 -16.42
N ASP A 346 -12.04 -2.67 -17.44
CA ASP A 346 -12.39 -3.97 -18.02
C ASP A 346 -11.73 -5.17 -17.29
N GLY A 347 -11.11 -4.91 -16.14
CA GLY A 347 -10.44 -5.90 -15.30
C GLY A 347 -11.39 -6.78 -14.49
N GLN A 348 -10.86 -7.38 -13.43
CA GLN A 348 -11.55 -8.42 -12.66
C GLN A 348 -11.69 -8.04 -11.19
N VAL A 349 -12.87 -8.27 -10.62
CA VAL A 349 -13.09 -8.30 -9.17
C VAL A 349 -13.27 -9.74 -8.74
N ILE A 350 -12.48 -10.19 -7.76
CA ILE A 350 -12.58 -11.55 -7.21
C ILE A 350 -12.71 -11.45 -5.69
N ILE A 351 -13.80 -11.99 -5.16
CA ILE A 351 -14.06 -12.10 -3.72
C ILE A 351 -13.93 -13.57 -3.33
N ALA A 352 -13.00 -13.87 -2.41
CA ALA A 352 -12.62 -15.21 -1.97
C ALA A 352 -12.13 -16.10 -3.14
N ARG A 353 -10.92 -15.81 -3.63
CA ARG A 353 -10.37 -16.43 -4.85
C ARG A 353 -10.10 -17.93 -4.68
N ASP A 354 -9.32 -18.31 -3.69
CA ASP A 354 -8.83 -19.67 -3.52
C ASP A 354 -9.67 -20.41 -2.46
N LYS A 355 -9.73 -21.73 -2.53
CA LYS A 355 -10.49 -22.53 -1.54
C LYS A 355 -9.94 -22.30 -0.14
N GLY A 356 -10.84 -22.11 0.83
CA GLY A 356 -10.50 -21.80 2.22
C GLY A 356 -10.19 -20.34 2.51
N SER A 357 -10.22 -19.46 1.49
CA SER A 357 -10.19 -18.00 1.70
C SER A 357 -11.57 -17.46 2.07
N ASP A 358 -11.59 -16.33 2.75
CA ASP A 358 -12.80 -15.59 3.09
C ASP A 358 -12.71 -14.16 2.56
N GLY A 359 -13.73 -13.74 1.82
CA GLY A 359 -13.78 -12.41 1.21
C GLY A 359 -15.15 -11.78 1.44
N THR A 360 -15.16 -10.55 1.93
CA THR A 360 -16.41 -9.80 2.15
C THR A 360 -16.32 -8.41 1.53
N LEU A 361 -17.33 -8.06 0.74
CA LEU A 361 -17.55 -6.73 0.19
C LEU A 361 -18.91 -6.20 0.68
N LEU A 362 -18.89 -5.07 1.38
CA LEU A 362 -20.09 -4.37 1.83
C LEU A 362 -20.14 -3.00 1.17
N MET A 363 -21.19 -2.73 0.40
CA MET A 363 -21.38 -1.46 -0.29
C MET A 363 -22.68 -0.80 0.16
N SER A 364 -22.62 0.50 0.44
CA SER A 364 -23.78 1.25 0.91
C SER A 364 -23.76 2.73 0.49
N GLU A 365 -24.85 3.45 0.76
CA GLU A 365 -24.90 4.93 0.70
C GLU A 365 -24.43 5.48 -0.66
N ASN A 366 -25.02 4.99 -1.76
CA ASN A 366 -24.73 5.38 -3.14
C ASN A 366 -23.29 5.09 -3.61
N SER A 367 -22.60 4.14 -2.97
CA SER A 367 -21.27 3.69 -3.41
C SER A 367 -21.35 2.84 -4.68
N SER A 368 -20.27 2.80 -5.46
CA SER A 368 -20.23 2.08 -6.73
C SER A 368 -18.96 1.25 -6.95
N LEU A 369 -19.08 0.15 -7.67
CA LEU A 369 -17.98 -0.70 -8.11
C LEU A 369 -18.17 -1.06 -9.59
N SER A 370 -17.18 -0.81 -10.44
CA SER A 370 -17.18 -1.17 -11.86
C SER A 370 -16.02 -2.12 -12.21
N ALA A 371 -16.31 -3.13 -13.03
CA ALA A 371 -15.31 -4.08 -13.54
C ALA A 371 -15.76 -4.74 -14.86
N GLY A 372 -14.84 -5.42 -15.55
CA GLY A 372 -15.17 -6.26 -16.71
C GLY A 372 -15.72 -7.64 -16.32
N TRP A 373 -15.39 -8.13 -15.12
CA TRP A 373 -15.89 -9.40 -14.59
C TRP A 373 -15.88 -9.42 -13.06
N VAL A 374 -16.90 -10.01 -12.43
CA VAL A 374 -16.99 -10.16 -10.97
C VAL A 374 -17.24 -11.62 -10.60
N GLY A 375 -16.43 -12.14 -9.68
CA GLY A 375 -16.59 -13.47 -9.08
C GLY A 375 -16.76 -13.41 -7.57
N ILE A 376 -17.83 -14.01 -7.05
CA ILE A 376 -18.17 -14.05 -5.62
C ILE A 376 -18.06 -15.50 -5.15
N GLY A 377 -16.98 -15.85 -4.43
CA GLY A 377 -16.63 -17.24 -4.16
C GLY A 377 -16.29 -18.00 -5.45
N ARG A 378 -15.85 -17.28 -6.49
CA ARG A 378 -15.56 -17.81 -7.82
C ARG A 378 -14.30 -17.14 -8.38
N ASN A 379 -13.42 -17.91 -8.99
CA ASN A 379 -12.20 -17.42 -9.61
C ASN A 379 -12.23 -17.65 -11.13
N LYS A 380 -11.92 -16.60 -11.90
CA LYS A 380 -11.74 -16.69 -13.35
C LYS A 380 -10.43 -17.39 -13.69
N THR A 381 -10.46 -18.25 -14.69
CA THR A 381 -9.30 -18.96 -15.24
C THR A 381 -9.18 -18.67 -16.73
N GLU A 382 -8.12 -19.15 -17.37
CA GLU A 382 -7.92 -18.97 -18.81
C GLU A 382 -9.02 -19.66 -19.65
N THR A 383 -9.59 -20.75 -19.15
CA THR A 383 -10.55 -21.60 -19.87
C THR A 383 -11.98 -21.50 -19.34
N GLY A 384 -12.25 -20.62 -18.36
CA GLY A 384 -13.56 -20.46 -17.75
C GLY A 384 -13.48 -19.88 -16.34
N ASP A 385 -14.18 -20.51 -15.41
CA ASP A 385 -14.18 -20.15 -13.99
C ASP A 385 -14.38 -21.39 -13.11
N VAL A 386 -13.89 -21.30 -11.87
CA VAL A 386 -13.92 -22.38 -10.87
C VAL A 386 -14.32 -21.83 -9.51
N ASP A 387 -14.85 -22.69 -8.63
CA ASP A 387 -15.18 -22.29 -7.27
C ASP A 387 -13.94 -21.92 -6.46
N GLY A 388 -14.08 -20.83 -5.72
CA GLY A 388 -13.10 -20.30 -4.78
C GLY A 388 -13.45 -20.61 -3.33
N GLY A 389 -13.22 -19.63 -2.46
CA GLY A 389 -13.54 -19.66 -1.03
C GLY A 389 -14.93 -19.12 -0.71
N THR A 390 -15.13 -18.66 0.52
CA THR A 390 -16.39 -18.07 0.98
C THR A 390 -16.45 -16.60 0.58
N GLY A 391 -17.20 -16.29 -0.48
CA GLY A 391 -17.37 -14.92 -0.96
C GLY A 391 -18.69 -14.32 -0.50
N THR A 392 -18.66 -13.13 0.08
CA THR A 392 -19.87 -12.40 0.49
C THR A 392 -19.89 -11.02 -0.16
N VAL A 393 -20.99 -10.69 -0.82
CA VAL A 393 -21.28 -9.33 -1.30
C VAL A 393 -22.65 -8.89 -0.76
N VAL A 394 -22.68 -7.72 -0.12
CA VAL A 394 -23.92 -7.07 0.31
C VAL A 394 -23.98 -5.66 -0.28
N LEU A 395 -25.05 -5.37 -1.01
CA LEU A 395 -25.33 -4.08 -1.63
C LEU A 395 -26.48 -3.39 -0.89
N ILE A 396 -26.37 -2.12 -0.51
CA ILE A 396 -27.43 -1.39 0.19
C ILE A 396 -27.54 0.02 -0.39
N ASN A 397 -28.48 0.27 -1.29
CA ASN A 397 -28.55 1.55 -2.02
C ASN A 397 -27.20 1.85 -2.70
N SER A 398 -26.65 0.88 -3.43
CA SER A 398 -25.33 0.94 -4.07
C SER A 398 -25.36 0.22 -5.41
N THR A 399 -24.39 0.49 -6.28
CA THR A 399 -24.37 -0.06 -7.64
C THR A 399 -23.15 -0.94 -7.91
N LEU A 400 -23.40 -2.17 -8.38
CA LEU A 400 -22.37 -3.07 -8.91
C LEU A 400 -22.52 -3.17 -10.43
N THR A 401 -21.47 -2.85 -11.19
CA THR A 401 -21.48 -2.88 -12.66
C THR A 401 -20.41 -3.82 -13.19
N ALA A 402 -20.84 -4.88 -13.89
CA ALA A 402 -19.94 -5.72 -14.68
C ALA A 402 -20.72 -6.55 -15.72
N PRO A 403 -20.23 -6.70 -16.96
CA PRO A 403 -20.91 -7.50 -17.99
C PRO A 403 -21.26 -8.92 -17.55
N THR A 404 -20.40 -9.52 -16.72
CA THR A 404 -20.58 -10.87 -16.17
C THR A 404 -20.29 -10.88 -14.67
N ILE A 405 -21.25 -11.38 -13.90
CA ILE A 405 -21.19 -11.57 -12.46
C ILE A 405 -21.50 -13.04 -12.18
N VAL A 406 -20.59 -13.72 -11.48
CA VAL A 406 -20.74 -15.15 -11.14
C VAL A 406 -20.70 -15.33 -9.64
N VAL A 407 -21.78 -15.86 -9.06
CA VAL A 407 -21.82 -16.28 -7.66
C VAL A 407 -21.49 -17.77 -7.62
N GLY A 408 -20.33 -18.12 -7.08
CA GLY A 408 -19.88 -19.50 -6.92
C GLY A 408 -20.68 -20.26 -5.87
N THR A 409 -20.43 -21.56 -5.72
CA THR A 409 -21.22 -22.42 -4.81
C THR A 409 -21.12 -22.03 -3.34
N ASN A 410 -20.00 -21.42 -2.93
CA ASN A 410 -19.78 -20.83 -1.61
C ASN A 410 -19.96 -19.29 -1.60
N GLY A 411 -20.55 -18.75 -2.65
CA GLY A 411 -20.83 -17.33 -2.80
C GLY A 411 -22.17 -16.93 -2.20
N PHE A 412 -22.21 -15.72 -1.64
CA PHE A 412 -23.41 -15.03 -1.19
C PHE A 412 -23.49 -13.65 -1.84
N LEU A 413 -24.62 -13.36 -2.49
CA LEU A 413 -24.95 -12.05 -3.03
C LEU A 413 -26.31 -11.62 -2.48
N GLY A 414 -26.38 -10.47 -1.81
CA GLY A 414 -27.64 -9.98 -1.28
C GLY A 414 -27.73 -8.49 -1.00
N GLY A 415 -28.85 -8.08 -0.42
CA GLY A 415 -29.15 -6.71 -0.03
C GLY A 415 -30.20 -6.01 -0.90
N THR A 416 -30.12 -4.68 -1.01
CA THR A 416 -31.11 -3.79 -1.66
C THR A 416 -30.44 -2.79 -2.63
N GLY A 417 -29.49 -3.26 -3.43
CA GLY A 417 -28.78 -2.43 -4.42
C GLY A 417 -29.21 -2.65 -5.86
N THR A 418 -28.50 -2.01 -6.78
CA THR A 418 -28.66 -2.20 -8.23
C THR A 418 -27.45 -2.95 -8.77
N ILE A 419 -27.71 -3.91 -9.65
CA ILE A 419 -26.72 -4.65 -10.40
C ILE A 419 -26.92 -4.32 -11.88
N VAL A 420 -25.87 -3.92 -12.57
CA VAL A 420 -25.86 -3.69 -14.01
C VAL A 420 -24.98 -4.76 -14.66
N GLY A 421 -25.62 -5.74 -15.31
CA GLY A 421 -24.97 -6.87 -15.95
C GLY A 421 -25.64 -8.22 -15.73
N ASN A 422 -25.06 -9.26 -16.34
CA ASN A 422 -25.62 -10.61 -16.30
C ASN A 422 -25.14 -11.38 -15.06
N VAL A 423 -26.08 -11.93 -14.29
CA VAL A 423 -25.82 -12.69 -13.06
C VAL A 423 -26.06 -14.18 -13.30
N THR A 424 -25.02 -14.99 -13.08
CA THR A 424 -25.12 -16.45 -12.99
C THR A 424 -24.91 -16.87 -11.53
N ASN A 425 -25.93 -17.49 -10.93
CA ASN A 425 -25.90 -17.90 -9.53
C ASN A 425 -25.77 -19.41 -9.38
N TYR A 426 -24.68 -19.88 -8.75
CA TYR A 426 -24.50 -21.25 -8.24
C TYR A 426 -24.61 -21.33 -6.71
N GLY A 427 -24.58 -20.19 -6.01
CA GLY A 427 -24.57 -20.08 -4.56
C GLY A 427 -25.88 -19.53 -4.00
N ILE A 428 -25.77 -18.60 -3.06
CA ILE A 428 -26.91 -17.98 -2.38
C ILE A 428 -27.17 -16.58 -2.96
N PHE A 429 -28.42 -16.34 -3.35
CA PHE A 429 -28.94 -15.04 -3.71
C PHE A 429 -30.02 -14.61 -2.73
N ALA A 430 -29.89 -13.44 -2.11
CA ALA A 430 -30.77 -12.98 -1.03
C ALA A 430 -31.13 -11.49 -1.19
N PRO A 431 -32.16 -11.15 -1.99
CA PRO A 431 -32.73 -9.80 -1.94
C PRO A 431 -33.21 -9.52 -0.50
N GLY A 432 -32.90 -8.34 0.03
CA GLY A 432 -32.91 -8.02 1.47
C GLY A 432 -34.25 -8.08 2.21
N ASN A 433 -34.43 -7.22 3.22
CA ASN A 433 -35.61 -7.26 4.11
C ASN A 433 -36.92 -7.01 3.35
N SER A 434 -37.94 -7.78 3.69
CA SER A 434 -39.20 -7.86 2.97
C SER A 434 -39.98 -6.53 2.86
N PRO A 435 -40.57 -6.24 1.69
CA PRO A 435 -40.26 -6.85 0.40
C PRO A 435 -38.87 -6.40 -0.07
N GLY A 436 -37.88 -7.29 0.01
CA GLY A 436 -36.51 -7.00 -0.37
C GLY A 436 -36.40 -6.90 -1.87
N VAL A 437 -35.92 -5.76 -2.37
CA VAL A 437 -35.72 -5.57 -3.81
C VAL A 437 -34.23 -5.37 -4.07
N ILE A 438 -33.68 -6.24 -4.91
CA ILE A 438 -32.42 -6.01 -5.60
C ILE A 438 -32.74 -5.89 -7.09
N GLU A 439 -32.29 -4.81 -7.71
CA GLU A 439 -32.56 -4.56 -9.13
C GLU A 439 -31.43 -5.16 -9.97
N ILE A 440 -31.78 -5.90 -11.03
CA ILE A 440 -30.83 -6.41 -12.01
C ILE A 440 -31.21 -5.84 -13.37
N ASP A 441 -30.37 -4.96 -13.90
CA ASP A 441 -30.38 -4.54 -15.29
C ASP A 441 -29.49 -5.48 -16.12
N GLY A 442 -30.08 -6.61 -16.51
CA GLY A 442 -29.41 -7.71 -17.20
C GLY A 442 -30.17 -9.02 -17.09
N SER A 443 -29.52 -10.13 -17.47
CA SER A 443 -30.09 -11.46 -17.26
C SER A 443 -29.75 -12.04 -15.89
N PHE A 444 -30.64 -12.86 -15.34
CA PHE A 444 -30.42 -13.65 -14.13
C PHE A 444 -30.62 -15.14 -14.44
N ALA A 445 -29.62 -15.96 -14.13
CA ALA A 445 -29.67 -17.40 -14.31
C ALA A 445 -29.34 -18.13 -12.99
N ALA A 446 -30.35 -18.74 -12.39
CA ALA A 446 -30.17 -19.66 -11.25
C ALA A 446 -29.77 -21.05 -11.76
N GLN A 447 -28.56 -21.47 -11.45
CA GLN A 447 -27.99 -22.75 -11.87
C GLN A 447 -28.36 -23.87 -10.88
N ALA A 448 -28.10 -25.12 -11.27
CA ALA A 448 -28.33 -26.27 -10.42
C ALA A 448 -27.57 -26.13 -9.08
N GLY A 449 -28.27 -26.36 -7.97
CA GLY A 449 -27.71 -26.25 -6.62
C GLY A 449 -27.77 -24.84 -6.01
N SER A 450 -28.12 -23.82 -6.79
CA SER A 450 -28.31 -22.46 -6.27
C SER A 450 -29.48 -22.36 -5.30
N LYS A 451 -29.42 -21.37 -4.41
CA LYS A 451 -30.44 -21.07 -3.42
C LYS A 451 -30.85 -19.60 -3.53
N THR A 452 -32.14 -19.36 -3.38
CA THR A 452 -32.68 -18.02 -3.22
C THR A 452 -33.32 -17.91 -1.84
N ILE A 453 -32.94 -16.90 -1.06
CA ILE A 453 -33.55 -16.59 0.23
C ILE A 453 -34.44 -15.36 0.04
N LEU A 454 -35.71 -15.49 0.40
CA LEU A 454 -36.69 -14.41 0.35
C LEU A 454 -37.18 -14.17 1.77
N GLU A 455 -37.00 -12.96 2.28
CA GLU A 455 -37.66 -12.53 3.51
C GLU A 455 -39.12 -12.19 3.20
N ILE A 456 -40.04 -12.64 4.06
CA ILE A 456 -41.48 -12.40 3.93
C ILE A 456 -41.99 -11.62 5.15
N GLU A 457 -42.60 -10.45 4.92
CA GLU A 457 -43.25 -9.68 5.97
C GLU A 457 -44.58 -10.32 6.34
N SER A 458 -44.86 -10.46 7.63
CA SER A 458 -46.16 -10.94 8.09
C SER A 458 -47.24 -9.89 7.83
N ASP A 459 -48.40 -10.31 7.36
CA ASP A 459 -49.57 -9.43 7.21
C ASP A 459 -50.29 -9.11 8.55
N GLY A 460 -49.78 -9.62 9.68
CA GLY A 460 -50.40 -9.49 11.01
C GLY A 460 -51.66 -10.36 11.22
N ASN A 461 -52.12 -11.10 10.21
CA ASN A 461 -53.32 -11.95 10.20
C ASN A 461 -52.99 -13.43 9.95
N GLY A 462 -51.72 -13.82 10.06
CA GLY A 462 -51.26 -15.19 9.84
C GLY A 462 -50.95 -15.52 8.37
N GLY A 463 -50.95 -14.52 7.49
CA GLY A 463 -50.42 -14.56 6.14
C GLY A 463 -49.14 -13.73 5.99
N PHE A 464 -48.82 -13.42 4.74
CA PHE A 464 -47.60 -12.69 4.36
C PHE A 464 -47.95 -11.60 3.33
N LEU A 465 -47.24 -10.48 3.37
CA LEU A 465 -47.31 -9.48 2.32
C LEU A 465 -46.63 -10.03 1.06
N THR A 466 -47.36 -10.06 -0.06
CA THR A 466 -46.90 -10.63 -1.32
C THR A 466 -46.49 -9.58 -2.36
N ASP A 467 -46.81 -8.31 -2.13
CA ASP A 467 -46.58 -7.18 -3.04
C ASP A 467 -46.18 -5.89 -2.32
N LEU A 468 -45.47 -5.02 -3.06
CA LEU A 468 -45.28 -3.61 -2.72
C LEU A 468 -46.57 -2.88 -3.09
N VAL A 469 -47.33 -2.41 -2.11
CA VAL A 469 -48.54 -1.58 -2.32
C VAL A 469 -48.17 -0.11 -2.44
#